data_AF-W5SBQ6-F1
#
_entry.id   AF-W5SBQ6-F1
#
_cell.length_a   1.000
_cell.length_b   1.000
_cell.length_c   1.000
_cell.angle_alpha   90.00
_cell.angle_beta   90.00
_cell.angle_gamma   90.00
#
_symmetry.space_group_name_H-M   'P 1'
#
loop_
_entity.id
_entity.type
_entity.pdbx_description
1 polymer ?
#
loop_
_entity_poly.entity_id
_entity_poly.type
_entity_poly.pdbx_seq_one_letter_code
_entity_poly.pdbx_strand_id
1 'polypeptide(L)'
;MRKRISAIIMTLFMVLVSCNSGGVAEDPKHVYLASIANLGKGFLDVFVTFGDMVTGAFGIKADTKKSDIGKYFTDIESTMTTVKKSCKMKLQRMGIT
;
A
#
# COMPACT_ATOMS: atom_id res chain seq x y z
N MET A 1 -23.11 51.75 35.07
CA MET A 1 -22.63 50.42 35.52
C MET A 1 -23.21 49.25 34.71
N ARG A 2 -24.51 49.22 34.37
CA ARG A 2 -25.15 48.12 33.61
C ARG A 2 -24.50 47.74 32.28
N LYS A 3 -24.03 48.72 31.48
CA LYS A 3 -23.37 48.49 30.19
C LYS A 3 -22.01 47.78 30.30
N ARG A 4 -21.27 48.01 31.39
CA ARG A 4 -19.97 47.36 31.62
C ARG A 4 -20.13 45.90 32.06
N ILE A 5 -21.14 45.61 32.88
CA ILE A 5 -21.49 44.24 33.28
C ILE A 5 -21.95 43.41 32.08
N SER A 6 -22.78 44.00 31.20
CA SER A 6 -23.22 43.34 29.96
C SER A 6 -22.07 42.98 29.02
N ALA A 7 -21.04 43.83 28.94
CA ALA A 7 -19.85 43.57 28.11
C ALA A 7 -18.99 42.43 28.69
N ILE A 8 -18.83 42.38 30.02
CA ILE A 8 -18.10 41.30 30.69
C ILE A 8 -18.80 39.95 30.48
N ILE A 9 -20.14 39.92 30.61
CA ILE A 9 -20.94 38.70 30.38
C ILE A 9 -20.83 38.25 28.92
N MET A 10 -20.97 39.16 27.95
CA MET A 10 -20.83 38.81 26.52
C MET A 10 -19.43 38.26 26.18
N THR A 11 -18.39 38.87 26.77
CA THR A 11 -17.00 38.41 26.57
C THR A 11 -16.79 37.03 27.19
N LEU A 12 -17.34 36.79 28.38
CA LEU A 12 -17.29 35.49 29.05
C LEU A 12 -18.01 34.40 28.25
N PHE A 13 -19.17 34.70 27.67
CA PHE A 13 -19.91 33.77 26.80
C PHE A 13 -19.14 33.44 25.52
N MET A 14 -18.47 34.40 24.87
CA MET A 14 -17.64 34.12 23.69
C MET A 14 -16.45 33.22 24.02
N VAL A 15 -15.80 33.42 25.17
CA VAL A 15 -14.67 32.59 25.61
C VAL A 15 -15.11 31.16 25.97
N LEU A 16 -16.28 31.00 26.59
CA LEU A 16 -16.86 29.67 26.89
C LEU A 16 -17.24 28.90 25.60
N VAL A 17 -17.75 29.59 24.57
CA VAL A 17 -18.00 28.98 23.25
C VAL A 17 -16.69 28.59 22.55
N SER A 18 -15.61 29.35 22.73
CA SER A 18 -14.27 29.00 22.23
C SER A 18 -13.58 27.86 23.00
N CYS A 19 -14.10 27.43 24.15
CA CYS A 19 -13.62 26.24 24.85
C CYS A 19 -14.34 24.95 24.41
N ASN A 20 -15.28 25.03 23.45
CA ASN A 20 -15.95 23.86 22.85
C ASN A 20 -15.51 23.58 21.40
N SER A 21 -14.42 24.19 20.91
CA SER A 21 -13.81 23.85 19.62
C SER A 21 -12.70 22.80 19.73
N GLY A 22 -12.63 22.07 20.86
CA GLY A 22 -11.55 21.13 21.17
C GLY A 22 -11.93 19.64 21.10
N GLY A 23 -13.13 19.31 20.61
CA GLY A 23 -13.60 17.93 20.58
C GLY A 23 -14.55 17.70 19.43
N VAL A 24 -14.05 17.76 18.20
CA VAL A 24 -14.61 16.86 17.19
C VAL A 24 -14.25 15.48 17.71
N ALA A 25 -15.18 14.86 18.46
CA ALA A 25 -15.20 13.41 18.56
C ALA A 25 -15.40 12.94 17.13
N GLU A 26 -14.29 12.79 16.41
CA GLU A 26 -14.29 12.24 15.07
C GLU A 26 -14.92 10.87 15.24
N ASP A 27 -16.17 10.76 14.76
CA ASP A 27 -16.96 9.55 14.90
C ASP A 27 -16.03 8.38 14.61
N PRO A 28 -15.92 7.36 15.47
CA PRO A 28 -14.99 6.25 15.24
C PRO A 28 -15.21 5.62 13.86
N LYS A 29 -16.42 5.77 13.30
CA LYS A 29 -16.76 5.46 11.90
C LYS A 29 -16.02 6.31 10.88
N HIS A 30 -15.93 7.63 11.05
CA HIS A 30 -15.19 8.53 10.16
C HIS A 30 -13.67 8.23 10.18
N VAL A 31 -13.09 8.00 11.35
CA VAL A 31 -11.68 7.60 11.50
C VAL A 31 -11.42 6.23 10.83
N TYR A 32 -12.33 5.28 11.01
CA TYR A 32 -12.26 3.96 10.40
C TYR A 32 -12.39 4.03 8.86
N LEU A 33 -13.35 4.81 8.35
CA LEU A 33 -13.53 5.01 6.91
C LEU A 33 -12.33 5.72 6.28
N ALA A 34 -11.77 6.73 6.96
CA ALA A 34 -10.55 7.41 6.53
C ALA A 34 -9.35 6.46 6.51
N SER A 35 -9.25 5.56 7.49
CA SER A 35 -8.22 4.52 7.53
C SER A 35 -8.35 3.55 6.35
N ILE A 36 -9.57 3.06 6.07
CA ILE A 36 -9.82 2.18 4.90
C ILE A 36 -9.50 2.90 3.59
N ALA A 37 -9.89 4.16 3.44
CA ALA A 37 -9.61 4.95 2.23
C ALA A 37 -8.09 5.14 2.03
N ASN A 38 -7.35 5.46 3.09
CA ASN A 38 -5.89 5.57 3.05
C ASN A 38 -5.21 4.23 2.77
N LEU A 39 -5.69 3.13 3.34
CA LEU A 39 -5.22 1.78 3.02
C LEU A 39 -5.49 1.42 1.55
N GLY A 40 -6.69 1.72 1.04
CA GLY A 40 -7.04 1.49 -0.35
C GLY A 40 -6.15 2.27 -1.31
N LYS A 41 -5.82 3.52 -0.97
CA LYS A 41 -4.87 4.33 -1.73
C LYS A 41 -3.46 3.74 -1.72
N GLY A 42 -2.96 3.33 -0.55
CA GLY A 42 -1.63 2.70 -0.44
C GLY A 42 -1.53 1.36 -1.18
N PHE A 43 -2.59 0.56 -1.12
CA PHE A 43 -2.67 -0.69 -1.86
C PHE A 43 -2.68 -0.48 -3.38
N LEU A 44 -3.45 0.50 -3.86
CA LEU A 44 -3.50 0.86 -5.28
C LEU A 44 -2.13 1.32 -5.78
N ASP A 45 -1.41 2.13 -5.00
CA ASP A 45 -0.07 2.61 -5.34
C ASP A 45 0.95 1.46 -5.48
N VAL A 46 0.91 0.48 -4.56
CA VAL A 46 1.73 -0.73 -4.65
C VAL A 46 1.35 -1.57 -5.88
N PHE A 47 0.06 -1.70 -6.20
CA PHE A 47 -0.40 -2.43 -7.38
C PHE A 47 0.00 -1.76 -8.70
N VAL A 48 -0.09 -0.42 -8.78
CA VAL A 48 0.36 0.35 -9.95
C VAL A 48 1.87 0.22 -10.10
N THR A 49 2.64 0.42 -9.04
CA THR A 49 4.10 0.26 -9.04
C THR A 49 4.51 -1.15 -9.45
N PHE A 50 3.82 -2.17 -8.95
CA PHE A 50 4.04 -3.56 -9.34
C PHE A 50 3.69 -3.78 -10.81
N GLY A 51 2.57 -3.23 -11.30
CA GLY A 51 2.17 -3.29 -12.70
C GLY A 51 3.22 -2.65 -13.63
N ASP A 52 3.74 -1.48 -13.26
CA ASP A 52 4.79 -0.77 -13.99
C ASP A 52 6.12 -1.54 -13.99
N MET A 53 6.49 -2.16 -12.87
CA MET A 53 7.67 -3.03 -12.82
C MET A 53 7.47 -4.29 -13.66
N VAL A 54 6.28 -4.88 -13.66
CA VAL A 54 5.98 -6.08 -14.45
C VAL A 54 6.01 -5.75 -15.94
N THR A 55 5.40 -4.64 -16.37
CA THR A 55 5.43 -4.20 -17.76
C THR A 55 6.83 -3.74 -18.20
N GLY A 56 7.58 -3.06 -17.34
CA GLY A 56 8.93 -2.57 -17.61
C GLY A 56 10.00 -3.66 -17.64
N ALA A 57 10.06 -4.52 -16.62
CA ALA A 57 11.08 -5.56 -16.50
C ALA A 57 10.80 -6.79 -17.37
N PHE A 58 9.52 -7.18 -17.53
CA PHE A 58 9.14 -8.32 -18.37
C PHE A 58 8.74 -7.91 -19.79
N GLY A 59 8.68 -6.61 -20.11
CA GLY A 59 8.34 -6.14 -21.46
C GLY A 59 6.97 -6.64 -21.94
N ILE A 60 6.07 -6.98 -21.01
CA ILE A 60 4.72 -7.48 -21.29
C ILE A 60 3.92 -6.32 -21.86
N LYS A 61 3.91 -6.19 -23.19
CA LYS A 61 3.05 -5.27 -23.93
C LYS A 61 1.65 -5.89 -23.98
N ALA A 62 0.62 -5.08 -24.21
CA ALA A 62 -0.75 -5.58 -24.38
C ALA A 62 -0.88 -6.64 -25.50
N ASP A 63 0.03 -6.61 -26.48
CA ASP A 63 0.11 -7.56 -27.60
C ASP A 63 0.90 -8.85 -27.28
N THR A 64 1.52 -8.96 -26.11
CA THR A 64 2.23 -10.18 -25.71
C THR A 64 1.21 -11.28 -25.46
N LYS A 65 1.17 -12.29 -26.32
CA LYS A 65 0.20 -13.37 -26.21
C LYS A 65 0.41 -14.09 -24.87
N LYS A 66 -0.69 -14.44 -24.18
CA LYS A 66 -0.63 -15.25 -22.94
C LYS A 66 0.19 -16.52 -23.12
N SER A 67 0.24 -17.09 -24.32
CA SER A 67 1.08 -18.22 -24.69
C SER A 67 2.58 -17.95 -24.58
N ASP A 68 3.02 -16.74 -24.89
CA ASP A 68 4.44 -16.37 -24.91
C ASP A 68 4.94 -16.14 -23.48
N ILE A 69 4.09 -15.57 -22.62
CA ILE A 69 4.32 -15.48 -21.18
C ILE A 69 4.41 -16.89 -20.57
N GLY A 70 3.47 -17.77 -20.91
CA GLY A 70 3.49 -19.17 -20.47
C GLY A 70 4.76 -19.90 -20.87
N LYS A 71 5.19 -19.75 -22.14
CA LYS A 71 6.47 -20.29 -22.62
C LYS A 71 7.66 -19.76 -21.83
N TYR A 72 7.69 -18.46 -21.54
CA TYR A 72 8.77 -17.85 -20.78
C TYR A 72 8.92 -18.47 -19.38
N PHE A 73 7.81 -18.68 -18.67
CA PHE A 73 7.82 -19.36 -17.37
C PHE A 73 8.23 -20.83 -17.46
N THR A 74 7.79 -21.54 -18.50
CA THR A 74 8.22 -22.92 -18.76
C THR A 74 9.72 -23.01 -19.07
N ASP A 75 10.27 -22.05 -19.82
CA ASP A 75 11.70 -22.00 -20.13
C ASP A 75 12.56 -21.75 -18.88
N ILE A 76 12.07 -20.88 -17.98
CA ILE A 76 12.68 -20.65 -16.66
C ILE A 76 12.65 -21.94 -15.82
N GLU A 77 11.50 -22.63 -15.76
CA GLU A 77 11.35 -23.90 -15.04
C GLU A 77 12.33 -24.97 -15.56
N SER A 78 12.41 -25.12 -16.87
CA SER A 78 13.31 -26.06 -17.55
C SER A 78 14.78 -25.76 -17.23
N THR A 79 15.16 -24.48 -17.30
CA THR A 79 16.51 -24.01 -16.96
C THR A 79 16.84 -24.32 -15.51
N MET A 80 15.95 -24.00 -14.57
CA MET A 80 16.15 -24.22 -13.14
C MET A 80 16.28 -25.72 -12.80
N THR A 81 15.46 -26.56 -13.43
CA THR A 81 15.55 -28.02 -13.28
C THR A 81 16.88 -28.56 -13.78
N THR A 82 17.37 -28.03 -14.92
CA THR A 82 18.67 -28.41 -15.49
C THR A 82 19.82 -28.00 -14.57
N VAL A 83 19.80 -26.78 -14.05
CA VAL A 83 20.79 -26.28 -13.08
C VAL A 83 20.76 -27.12 -11.81
N LYS A 84 19.57 -27.43 -11.27
CA LYS A 84 19.42 -28.29 -10.08
C LYS A 84 20.05 -29.67 -10.29
N LYS A 85 19.81 -30.30 -11.45
CA LYS A 85 20.43 -31.59 -11.81
C LYS A 85 21.95 -31.47 -11.91
N SER A 86 22.46 -30.43 -12.58
CA SER A 86 23.89 -30.18 -12.73
C SER A 86 24.58 -29.96 -11.38
N CYS A 87 23.95 -29.18 -10.50
CA CYS A 87 24.43 -28.93 -9.14
C CYS A 87 24.44 -30.22 -8.32
N LYS A 88 23.34 -30.98 -8.34
CA LYS A 88 23.26 -32.29 -7.66
C LYS A 88 24.34 -33.27 -8.14
N MET A 89 24.58 -33.34 -9.45
CA MET A 89 25.64 -34.17 -10.03
C MET A 89 27.04 -33.71 -9.57
N LYS A 90 27.28 -32.39 -9.50
CA LYS A 90 28.54 -31.84 -8.97
C LYS A 90 28.73 -32.17 -7.49
N LEU A 91 27.69 -32.04 -6.67
CA LEU A 91 27.74 -32.39 -5.25
C LEU A 91 28.04 -33.87 -5.03
N GLN A 92 27.42 -34.76 -5.81
CA GLN A 92 27.71 -36.21 -5.79
C GLN A 92 29.15 -36.51 -6.19
N ARG A 93 29.68 -35.85 -7.22
CA ARG A 93 31.09 -36.02 -7.64
C ARG A 93 32.09 -35.53 -6.58
N MET A 94 31.70 -34.54 -5.78
CA MET A 94 32.52 -34.02 -4.68
C MET A 94 32.33 -34.81 -3.38
N GLY A 95 31.43 -35.81 -3.35
CA GLY A 95 31.12 -36.60 -2.15
C GLY A 95 30.41 -35.81 -1.05
N ILE A 96 29.73 -34.70 -1.39
CA ILE A 96 29.10 -33.78 -0.42
C ILE A 96 27.63 -34.16 -0.11
N THR A 97 27.07 -35.15 -0.82
CA THR A 97 25.71 -35.70 -0.60
C THR A 97 25.63 -37.15 -0.99
#